data_AF-A0A2N0QIS4-F1
#
_entry.id   AF-A0A2N0QIS4-F1
#
_cell.length_a   1.000
_cell.length_b   1.000
_cell.length_c   1.000
_cell.angle_alpha   90.00
_cell.angle_beta   90.00
_cell.angle_gamma   90.00
#
_symmetry.space_group_name_H-M   'P 1'
#
loop_
_entity.id
_entity.type
_entity.pdbx_description
1 polymer ?
#
loop_
_entity_poly.entity_id
_entity_poly.type
_entity_poly.pdbx_seq_one_letter_code
_entity_poly.pdbx_strand_id
1 'polypeptide(L)'
;STSPVKTTKALDDYVLLGRSGLRVSPLCLGAMTFGESWGLGATKEESKKVFDLYYEKGGNFFDTSCNYNFGDSERFLGDYVSGKRSDVVIATKYTCTNLELSM
;
A
#
# COMPACT_ATOMS: atom_id res chain seq x y z
N SER A 1 -24.34 -31.88 -5.39
CA SER A 1 -23.42 -31.09 -6.22
C SER A 1 -22.81 -30.02 -5.35
N THR A 2 -21.62 -30.27 -4.80
CA THR A 2 -20.89 -29.29 -3.98
C THR A 2 -19.92 -28.56 -4.90
N SER A 3 -20.24 -27.33 -5.24
CA SER A 3 -19.30 -26.42 -5.91
C SER A 3 -18.02 -26.34 -5.08
N PRO A 4 -16.82 -26.38 -5.68
CA PRO A 4 -15.59 -26.25 -4.92
C PRO A 4 -15.59 -24.91 -4.18
N VAL A 5 -15.39 -24.95 -2.86
CA VAL A 5 -15.13 -23.75 -2.07
C VAL A 5 -13.88 -23.10 -2.66
N LYS A 6 -14.00 -21.86 -3.15
CA LYS A 6 -12.83 -21.08 -3.57
C LYS A 6 -11.98 -20.84 -2.32
N THR A 7 -10.88 -21.57 -2.19
CA THR A 7 -9.87 -21.30 -1.17
C THR A 7 -9.33 -19.89 -1.39
N THR A 8 -9.61 -18.98 -0.46
CA THR A 8 -8.98 -17.66 -0.39
C THR A 8 -7.49 -17.84 -0.10
N LYS A 9 -6.63 -17.31 -0.97
CA LYS A 9 -5.17 -17.31 -0.75
C LYS A 9 -4.81 -16.45 0.48
N ALA A 10 -3.84 -16.91 1.25
CA ALA A 10 -3.23 -16.12 2.32
C ALA A 10 -2.37 -14.98 1.73
N LEU A 11 -2.02 -13.95 2.51
CA LEU A 11 -1.26 -12.82 1.97
C LEU A 11 0.21 -13.17 1.64
N ASP A 12 0.75 -14.18 2.32
CA ASP A 12 2.07 -14.75 2.08
C ASP A 12 2.10 -15.82 0.96
N ASP A 13 0.95 -16.15 0.37
CA ASP A 13 0.85 -16.95 -0.87
C ASP A 13 1.22 -16.12 -2.10
N TYR A 14 2.47 -15.65 -2.15
CA TYR A 14 2.93 -14.71 -3.15
C TYR A 14 2.74 -15.22 -4.59
N VAL A 15 2.33 -14.30 -5.47
CA VAL A 15 2.15 -14.51 -6.91
C VAL A 15 3.16 -13.68 -7.69
N LEU A 16 3.48 -14.12 -8.92
CA LEU A 16 4.34 -13.35 -9.81
C LEU A 16 3.57 -12.15 -10.40
N LEU A 17 4.16 -10.96 -10.29
CA LEU A 17 3.62 -9.77 -10.93
C LEU A 17 4.05 -9.72 -12.41
N GLY A 18 3.27 -10.39 -13.26
CA GLY A 18 3.54 -10.48 -14.70
C GLY A 18 4.92 -11.06 -14.99
N ARG A 19 5.72 -10.37 -15.82
CA ARG A 19 7.09 -10.78 -16.20
C ARG A 19 8.19 -10.00 -15.47
N SER A 20 7.86 -9.33 -14.38
CA SER A 20 8.82 -8.49 -13.63
C SER A 20 9.79 -9.28 -12.75
N GLY A 21 9.48 -10.54 -12.44
CA GLY A 21 10.19 -11.33 -11.43
C GLY A 21 9.83 -11.01 -9.98
N LEU A 22 8.99 -9.99 -9.73
CA LEU A 22 8.51 -9.63 -8.40
C LEU A 22 7.50 -10.67 -7.89
N ARG A 23 7.63 -11.02 -6.61
CA ARG A 23 6.68 -11.84 -5.85
C ARG A 23 5.88 -10.93 -4.93
N VAL A 24 4.57 -10.87 -5.15
CA VAL A 24 3.66 -9.97 -4.42
C VAL A 24 2.54 -10.74 -3.75
N SER A 25 2.02 -10.24 -2.64
CA SER A 25 0.79 -10.71 -2.03
C SER A 25 -0.36 -10.71 -3.04
N PRO A 26 -1.30 -11.66 -2.95
CA PRO A 26 -2.47 -11.71 -3.84
C PRO A 26 -3.41 -10.51 -3.68
N LEU A 27 -3.26 -9.73 -2.60
CA LEU A 27 -3.93 -8.45 -2.39
C LEU A 27 -2.88 -7.35 -2.16
N CYS A 28 -3.10 -6.20 -2.80
CA CYS A 28 -2.32 -4.97 -2.59
C CYS A 28 -3.02 -4.09 -1.55
N LEU A 29 -2.25 -3.54 -0.59
CA LEU A 29 -2.77 -2.52 0.31
C LEU A 29 -2.68 -1.14 -0.34
N GLY A 30 -3.83 -0.53 -0.61
CA GLY A 30 -3.90 0.85 -1.09
C GLY A 30 -3.75 1.86 0.06
N ALA A 31 -2.83 2.81 -0.08
CA ALA A 31 -2.52 3.83 0.92
C ALA A 31 -3.18 5.19 0.62
N MET A 32 -4.23 5.24 -0.21
CA MET A 32 -4.90 6.50 -0.61
C MET A 32 -5.38 7.32 0.59
N THR A 33 -5.87 6.65 1.63
CA THR A 33 -6.39 7.29 2.85
C THR A 33 -5.32 7.47 3.93
N PHE A 34 -4.05 7.21 3.65
CA PHE A 34 -2.98 7.46 4.63
C PHE A 34 -2.62 8.95 4.59
N GLY A 35 -2.86 9.64 5.70
CA GLY A 35 -2.78 11.09 5.79
C GLY A 35 -4.17 11.74 5.89
N GLU A 36 -4.18 13.00 6.30
CA GLU A 36 -5.41 13.75 6.60
C GLU A 36 -5.52 15.04 5.77
N SER A 37 -4.52 15.35 4.93
CA SER A 37 -4.44 16.64 4.24
C SER A 37 -5.57 16.89 3.23
N TRP A 38 -6.31 15.87 2.79
CA TRP A 38 -7.55 16.05 2.01
C TRP A 38 -8.79 16.37 2.87
N GLY A 39 -8.66 16.40 4.20
CA GLY A 39 -9.79 16.45 5.14
C GLY A 39 -10.56 15.14 5.24
N LEU A 40 -10.11 14.09 4.54
CA LEU A 40 -10.66 12.75 4.56
C LEU A 40 -9.50 11.74 4.47
N GLY A 41 -9.31 10.95 5.53
CA GLY A 41 -8.26 9.96 5.62
C GLY A 41 -8.01 9.54 7.07
N ALA A 42 -6.93 8.82 7.31
CA ALA A 42 -6.56 8.26 8.60
C ALA A 42 -5.32 8.97 9.16
N THR A 43 -5.30 9.15 10.48
CA THR A 43 -4.11 9.68 11.17
C THR A 43 -2.90 8.77 10.95
N LYS A 44 -1.70 9.26 11.28
CA LYS A 44 -0.49 8.45 11.20
C LYS A 44 -0.56 7.21 12.09
N GLU A 45 -1.21 7.29 13.25
CA GLU A 45 -1.38 6.18 14.19
C GLU A 45 -2.38 5.14 13.66
N GLU A 46 -3.50 5.58 13.09
CA GLU A 46 -4.53 4.70 12.55
C GLU A 46 -4.06 3.98 11.29
N SER A 47 -3.48 4.72 10.34
CA SER A 47 -2.90 4.14 9.14
C SER A 47 -1.74 3.19 9.45
N LYS A 48 -0.94 3.47 10.50
CA LYS A 48 0.08 2.53 10.99
C LYS A 48 -0.53 1.21 11.49
N LYS A 49 -1.65 1.23 12.20
CA LYS A 49 -2.35 0.00 12.63
C LYS A 49 -2.81 -0.84 11.43
N VAL A 50 -3.32 -0.19 10.39
CA VAL A 50 -3.72 -0.87 9.14
C VAL A 50 -2.51 -1.49 8.45
N PHE A 51 -1.42 -0.74 8.34
CA PHE A 51 -0.16 -1.21 7.79
C PHE A 51 0.40 -2.41 8.55
N ASP A 52 0.46 -2.32 9.89
CA ASP A 52 1.00 -3.39 10.74
C ASP A 52 0.16 -4.66 10.61
N LEU A 53 -1.17 -4.55 10.66
CA LEU A 53 -2.05 -5.70 10.48
C LEU A 53 -1.84 -6.39 9.13
N TYR A 54 -1.76 -5.63 8.04
CA TYR A 54 -1.52 -6.19 6.71
C TYR A 54 -0.15 -6.87 6.63
N TYR A 55 0.90 -6.20 7.13
CA TYR A 55 2.27 -6.71 7.10
C TYR A 55 2.44 -7.96 7.96
N GLU A 56 1.91 -7.95 9.19
CA GLU A 56 1.94 -9.09 10.12
C GLU A 56 1.19 -10.32 9.58
N LYS A 57 0.22 -10.12 8.69
CA LYS A 57 -0.47 -11.21 7.99
C LYS A 57 0.26 -11.73 6.76
N GLY A 58 1.47 -11.25 6.47
CA GLY A 58 2.29 -11.64 5.32
C GLY A 58 2.12 -10.73 4.09
N GLY A 59 1.46 -9.58 4.25
CA GLY A 59 1.28 -8.60 3.20
C GLY A 59 2.58 -7.90 2.82
N ASN A 60 2.93 -7.88 1.53
CA ASN A 60 4.16 -7.24 1.05
C ASN A 60 3.97 -6.23 -0.09
N PHE A 61 2.74 -6.02 -0.58
CA PHE A 61 2.49 -5.19 -1.77
C PHE A 61 1.66 -3.96 -1.43
N PHE A 62 2.23 -2.78 -1.66
CA PHE A 62 1.64 -1.50 -1.30
C PHE A 62 1.50 -0.58 -2.51
N ASP A 63 0.37 0.13 -2.59
CA ASP A 63 0.10 1.14 -3.61
C ASP A 63 -0.02 2.53 -2.97
N THR A 64 0.70 3.51 -3.50
CA THR A 64 0.64 4.92 -3.11
C THR A 64 0.63 5.85 -4.35
N SER A 65 0.73 7.15 -4.12
CA SER A 65 0.81 8.18 -5.15
C SER A 65 1.25 9.51 -4.54
N CYS A 66 2.05 10.27 -5.30
CA CYS A 66 2.41 11.66 -4.98
C CYS A 66 1.21 12.59 -4.73
N ASN A 67 0.03 12.27 -5.26
CA ASN A 67 -1.18 13.08 -5.03
C ASN A 67 -1.97 12.69 -3.77
N TYR A 68 -1.82 11.45 -3.28
CA TYR A 68 -2.63 10.96 -2.16
C TYR A 68 -2.35 11.75 -0.88
N ASN A 69 -3.38 12.42 -0.35
CA ASN A 69 -3.27 13.36 0.77
C ASN A 69 -2.10 14.35 0.60
N PHE A 70 -1.95 14.95 -0.59
CA PHE A 70 -0.86 15.88 -0.91
C PHE A 70 0.54 15.34 -0.54
N GLY A 71 0.75 14.04 -0.75
CA GLY A 71 2.01 13.34 -0.50
C GLY A 71 2.16 12.76 0.91
N ASP A 72 1.19 12.93 1.81
CA ASP A 72 1.25 12.30 3.15
C ASP A 72 1.34 10.78 3.05
N SER A 73 0.60 10.19 2.10
CA SER A 73 0.61 8.75 1.87
C SER A 73 2.02 8.22 1.65
N GLU A 74 2.82 8.89 0.80
CA GLU A 74 4.20 8.49 0.51
C GLU A 74 5.12 8.71 1.72
N ARG A 75 4.96 9.85 2.43
CA ARG A 75 5.73 10.15 3.65
C ARG A 75 5.48 9.11 4.73
N PHE A 76 4.22 8.79 5.00
CA PHE A 76 3.83 7.84 6.04
C PHE A 76 4.28 6.43 5.67
N LEU A 77 4.01 5.97 4.45
CA LEU A 77 4.45 4.65 4.00
C LEU A 77 5.98 4.53 4.04
N GLY A 78 6.71 5.58 3.65
CA GLY A 78 8.16 5.65 3.74
C GLY A 78 8.68 5.41 5.16
N ASP A 79 8.08 6.06 6.16
CA ASP A 79 8.42 5.84 7.57
C ASP A 79 8.14 4.39 8.00
N TYR A 80 7.02 3.83 7.57
CA TYR A 80 6.59 2.48 7.99
C TYR A 80 7.47 1.36 7.42
N VAL A 81 8.02 1.55 6.23
CA VAL A 81 8.84 0.54 5.53
C VAL A 81 10.34 0.71 5.75
N SER A 82 10.80 1.80 6.39
CA SER A 82 12.23 2.15 6.53
C SER A 82 13.11 0.99 7.00
N GLY A 83 12.68 0.24 8.03
CA GLY A 83 13.43 -0.92 8.56
C GLY A 83 13.16 -2.26 7.86
N LYS A 84 12.32 -2.30 6.84
CA LYS A 84 11.81 -3.52 6.18
C LYS A 84 11.73 -3.36 4.65
N ARG A 85 12.51 -2.43 4.10
CA ARG A 85 12.38 -1.99 2.70
C ARG A 85 12.66 -3.12 1.72
N SER A 86 13.56 -4.04 2.04
CA SER A 86 13.89 -5.21 1.22
C SER A 86 12.74 -6.20 1.06
N ASP A 87 11.79 -6.17 2.00
CA ASP A 87 10.78 -7.22 2.14
C ASP A 87 9.47 -6.83 1.44
N VAL A 88 9.38 -5.60 0.92
CA VAL A 88 8.16 -5.01 0.37
C VAL A 88 8.31 -4.55 -1.07
N VAL A 89 7.21 -4.66 -1.81
CA VAL A 89 7.02 -4.11 -3.15
C VAL A 89 6.13 -2.88 -3.03
N ILE A 90 6.60 -1.76 -3.57
CA ILE A 90 5.88 -0.47 -3.53
C ILE A 90 5.62 -0.03 -4.97
N ALA A 91 4.35 0.19 -5.28
CA ALA A 91 3.92 0.86 -6.50
C ALA A 91 3.55 2.32 -6.16
N THR A 92 3.98 3.25 -7.01
CA THR A 92 3.55 4.65 -6.96
C THR A 92 3.17 5.12 -8.36
N LYS A 93 2.64 6.34 -8.44
CA LYS A 93 2.17 7.01 -9.64
C LYS A 93 2.82 8.39 -9.74
N TYR A 94 2.87 8.94 -10.94
CA TYR A 94 3.41 10.27 -11.21
C TYR A 94 2.41 11.06 -12.09
N THR A 95 2.62 12.38 -12.23
CA THR A 95 1.86 13.34 -13.07
C THR A 95 0.68 14.04 -12.40
N CYS A 96 -0.06 13.41 -11.48
CA CYS A 96 -1.28 14.00 -10.90
C CYS A 96 -1.05 14.96 -9.71
N THR A 97 0.11 15.62 -9.63
CA THR A 97 0.37 16.61 -8.59
C THR A 97 -0.18 17.98 -9.00
N ASN A 98 -1.01 18.62 -8.18
CA ASN A 98 -1.41 20.01 -8.41
C ASN A 98 -0.19 20.93 -8.27
N LEU A 99 0.29 21.47 -9.39
CA LEU A 99 1.37 22.47 -9.44
C LEU A 99 0.93 23.87 -8.95
N GLU A 100 -0.38 24.10 -8.76
CA GLU A 100 -0.93 25.44 -8.49
C GLU A 100 -0.91 25.90 -7.02
N LEU A 101 -0.42 25.09 -6.08
CA LEU A 101 -0.30 25.50 -4.66
C LEU A 101 1.14 25.87 -4.25
N SER A 102 2.00 26.17 -5.23
CA SER A 102 3.39 26.60 -5.00
C SER A 102 3.71 28.03 -5.47
N MET A 103 2.68 28.87 -5.63
CA MET A 103 2.79 30.33 -5.77
C MET A 103 2.05 31.03 -4.63
#